data_AF-A0A2N7Y4M2-F1
#
_entry.id   AF-A0A2N7Y4M2-F1
#
_cell.length_a   1.000
_cell.length_b   1.000
_cell.length_c   1.000
_cell.angle_alpha   90.00
_cell.angle_beta   90.00
_cell.angle_gamma   90.00
#
_symmetry.space_group_name_H-M   'P 1'
#
loop_
_entity.id
_entity.type
_entity.pdbx_description
1 polymer ?
#
loop_
_entity_poly.entity_id
_entity_poly.type
_entity_poly.pdbx_seq_one_letter_code
_entity_poly.pdbx_strand_id
1 'polypeptide(L)'
;MVTLEEISQLLYGAGEEIPGWQGTQDELTALSAKVFPRKAFCVVRQWILIDLTVNSNEKEKLSGLGLLPATLFAHEVVLDSKGRFQPQMWVRSNFGKSFTEDCMFETKSTVYLLLGSGLRKNASIRAAFSMKAD
;
A
#
# COMPACT_ATOMS: atom_id res chain seq x y z
N MET A 1 -19.77 -13.28 -2.03
CA MET A 1 -19.95 -12.14 -1.10
C MET A 1 -18.69 -12.10 -0.27
N VAL A 2 -18.10 -10.93 0.02
CA VAL A 2 -16.95 -10.87 0.95
C VAL A 2 -17.51 -10.94 2.36
N THR A 3 -16.95 -11.81 3.19
CA THR A 3 -17.37 -12.02 4.58
C THR A 3 -16.58 -11.13 5.53
N LEU A 4 -17.15 -10.86 6.71
CA LEU A 4 -16.43 -10.17 7.78
C LEU A 4 -15.19 -10.93 8.23
N GLU A 5 -15.23 -12.27 8.20
CA GLU A 5 -14.08 -13.11 8.54
C GLU A 5 -12.93 -12.90 7.55
N GLU A 6 -13.20 -12.88 6.24
CA GLU A 6 -12.17 -12.61 5.22
C GLU A 6 -11.52 -11.23 5.41
N ILE A 7 -12.31 -10.21 5.75
CA ILE A 7 -11.80 -8.86 6.02
C ILE A 7 -10.99 -8.83 7.31
N SER A 8 -11.49 -9.48 8.37
CA SER A 8 -10.82 -9.59 9.67
C SER A 8 -9.46 -10.27 9.54
N GLN A 9 -9.38 -11.39 8.80
CA GLN A 9 -8.12 -12.08 8.53
C GLN A 9 -7.15 -11.22 7.71
N LEU A 10 -7.67 -10.50 6.72
CA LEU A 10 -6.85 -9.57 5.92
C LEU A 10 -6.24 -8.46 6.78
N LEU A 11 -7.00 -7.86 7.69
CA LEU A 11 -6.53 -6.72 8.49
C LEU A 11 -5.76 -7.16 9.74
N TYR A 12 -6.27 -8.14 10.48
CA TYR A 12 -5.80 -8.50 11.81
C TYR A 12 -5.23 -9.92 11.92
N GLY A 13 -5.43 -10.75 10.89
CA GLY A 13 -4.84 -12.09 10.83
C GLY A 13 -3.32 -12.07 10.68
N ALA A 14 -2.70 -13.25 10.73
CA ALA A 14 -1.27 -13.40 10.48
C ALA A 14 -0.90 -13.00 9.04
N GLY A 15 0.33 -12.52 8.86
CA GLY A 15 0.94 -12.24 7.57
C GLY A 15 2.45 -12.46 7.64
N GLU A 16 3.11 -12.49 6.50
CA GLU A 16 4.57 -12.51 6.45
C GLU A 16 5.09 -11.13 6.85
N GLU A 17 5.92 -11.05 7.90
CA GLU A 17 6.56 -9.78 8.25
C GLU A 17 7.61 -9.43 7.20
N ILE A 18 7.50 -8.23 6.63
CA ILE A 18 8.45 -7.71 5.66
C ILE A 18 9.01 -6.37 6.14
N PRO A 19 10.33 -6.14 5.97
CA PRO A 19 10.95 -4.90 6.40
C PRO A 19 10.43 -3.74 5.54
N GLY A 20 10.14 -2.61 6.18
CA GLY A 20 10.03 -1.32 5.52
C GLY A 20 11.21 -0.44 5.89
N TRP A 21 11.03 0.89 5.82
CA TRP A 21 12.07 1.83 6.20
C TRP A 21 12.29 1.88 7.72
N GLN A 22 13.50 1.55 8.17
CA GLN A 22 13.86 1.53 9.59
C GLN A 22 14.48 2.85 10.09
N GLY A 23 14.80 3.78 9.18
CA GLY A 23 15.31 5.10 9.54
C GLY A 23 14.21 6.09 9.92
N THR A 24 14.55 7.37 9.88
CA THR A 24 13.63 8.45 10.21
C THR A 24 12.67 8.77 9.06
N GLN A 25 11.56 9.42 9.37
CA GLN A 25 10.60 9.93 8.39
C GLN A 25 11.26 10.91 7.39
N ASP A 26 12.15 11.77 7.88
CA ASP A 26 12.77 12.82 7.06
C ASP A 26 13.73 12.22 6.02
N GLU A 27 14.51 11.21 6.41
CA GLU A 27 15.37 10.46 5.48
C GLU A 27 14.54 9.77 4.40
N LEU A 28 13.45 9.12 4.78
CA LEU A 28 12.55 8.44 3.84
C LEU A 28 11.90 9.43 2.88
N THR A 29 11.47 10.58 3.40
CA THR A 29 10.88 11.65 2.59
C THR A 29 11.91 12.22 1.60
N ALA A 30 13.13 12.48 2.06
CA ALA A 30 14.23 12.95 1.22
C ALA A 30 14.60 11.93 0.13
N LEU A 31 14.62 10.64 0.46
CA LEU A 31 14.85 9.56 -0.49
C LEU A 31 13.73 9.52 -1.54
N SER A 32 12.47 9.59 -1.12
CA SER A 32 11.31 9.60 -2.03
C SER A 32 11.35 10.76 -3.01
N ALA A 33 11.81 11.94 -2.57
CA ALA A 33 11.93 13.13 -3.42
C ALA A 33 12.99 12.95 -4.52
N LYS A 34 14.03 12.13 -4.28
CA LYS A 34 15.04 11.77 -5.28
C LYS A 34 14.51 10.74 -6.29
N VAL A 35 13.81 9.71 -5.81
CA VAL A 35 13.31 8.60 -6.65
C VAL A 35 12.07 9.01 -7.46
N PHE A 36 11.16 9.79 -6.86
CA PHE A 36 9.91 10.22 -7.47
C PHE A 36 9.73 11.75 -7.44
N PRO A 37 10.54 12.52 -8.20
CA PRO A 37 10.49 13.97 -8.19
C PRO A 37 9.07 14.51 -8.46
N ARG A 38 8.61 15.44 -7.63
CA ARG A 38 7.31 16.14 -7.73
C ARG A 38 6.07 15.25 -7.56
N LYS A 39 6.23 13.95 -7.29
CA LYS A 39 5.09 13.07 -7.02
C LYS A 39 4.61 13.28 -5.59
N ALA A 40 3.30 13.19 -5.38
CA ALA A 40 2.76 13.21 -4.02
C ALA A 40 3.25 11.97 -3.27
N PHE A 41 3.55 12.13 -1.99
CA PHE A 41 3.83 11.03 -1.09
C PHE A 41 2.87 11.00 0.11
N CYS A 42 2.72 9.81 0.69
CA CYS A 42 2.00 9.57 1.94
C CYS A 42 2.84 8.63 2.82
N VAL A 43 3.34 9.12 3.95
CA VAL A 43 4.06 8.32 4.94
C VAL A 43 3.04 7.55 5.77
N VAL A 44 3.24 6.24 5.88
CA VAL A 44 2.32 5.34 6.59
C VAL A 44 3.06 4.40 7.53
N ARG A 45 2.36 3.96 8.58
CA ARG A 45 2.80 2.95 9.54
C ARG A 45 1.76 1.83 9.59
N GLN A 46 2.16 0.70 10.19
CA GLN A 46 1.28 -0.48 10.36
C GLN A 46 0.63 -0.85 9.02
N TRP A 47 1.49 -1.01 8.01
CA TRP A 47 1.09 -1.19 6.64
C TRP A 47 1.06 -2.67 6.26
N ILE A 48 0.20 -2.98 5.29
CA ILE A 48 -0.03 -4.31 4.74
C ILE A 48 0.09 -4.20 3.23
N LEU A 49 1.11 -4.84 2.65
CA LEU A 49 1.20 -5.08 1.23
C LEU A 49 0.30 -6.27 0.89
N ILE A 50 -0.71 -6.03 0.06
CA ILE A 50 -1.72 -7.04 -0.28
C ILE A 50 -1.49 -7.47 -1.72
N ASP A 51 -0.95 -8.68 -1.90
CA ASP A 51 -0.90 -9.35 -3.19
C ASP A 51 -2.29 -9.84 -3.57
N LEU A 52 -2.72 -9.48 -4.77
CA LEU A 52 -4.04 -9.79 -5.28
C LEU A 52 -4.01 -11.14 -5.99
N THR A 53 -4.83 -12.07 -5.50
CA THR A 53 -5.07 -13.33 -6.20
C THR A 53 -5.86 -13.05 -7.47
N VAL A 54 -5.18 -13.14 -8.61
CA VAL A 54 -5.72 -12.86 -9.95
C VAL A 54 -5.50 -14.04 -10.89
N ASN A 55 -6.39 -14.22 -11.85
CA ASN A 55 -6.19 -15.20 -12.92
C ASN A 55 -5.26 -14.65 -14.02
N SER A 56 -4.86 -15.50 -14.97
CA SER A 56 -3.93 -15.12 -16.05
C SER A 56 -4.41 -13.93 -16.88
N ASN A 57 -5.70 -13.87 -17.21
CA ASN A 57 -6.26 -12.78 -18.02
C ASN A 57 -6.26 -11.45 -17.24
N GLU A 58 -6.57 -11.48 -15.95
CA GLU A 58 -6.49 -10.31 -15.07
C GLU A 58 -5.05 -9.82 -14.91
N LYS A 59 -4.11 -10.75 -14.72
CA LYS A 59 -2.67 -10.45 -14.63
C LYS A 59 -2.16 -9.81 -15.91
N GLU A 60 -2.57 -10.31 -17.08
CA GLU A 60 -2.19 -9.76 -18.37
C GLU A 60 -2.76 -8.34 -18.56
N LYS A 61 -4.02 -8.12 -18.20
CA LYS A 61 -4.64 -6.78 -18.22
C LYS A 61 -3.90 -5.79 -17.33
N LEU A 62 -3.58 -6.17 -16.09
CA LEU A 62 -2.85 -5.30 -15.16
C LEU A 62 -1.44 -5.00 -15.69
N SER A 63 -0.73 -6.03 -16.17
CA SER A 63 0.60 -5.87 -16.77
C SER A 63 0.57 -4.95 -17.99
N GLY A 64 -0.43 -5.10 -18.87
CA GLY A 64 -0.63 -4.24 -20.05
C GLY A 64 -0.93 -2.78 -19.70
N LEU A 65 -1.41 -2.51 -18.49
CA LEU A 65 -1.61 -1.17 -17.94
C LEU A 65 -0.42 -0.65 -17.12
N GLY A 66 0.66 -1.44 -16.99
CA GLY A 66 1.80 -1.12 -16.13
C GLY A 66 1.43 -1.11 -14.64
N LEU A 67 0.50 -1.97 -14.24
CA LEU A 67 0.04 -2.11 -12.86
C LEU A 67 0.48 -3.45 -12.27
N LEU A 68 0.79 -3.42 -10.98
CA LEU A 68 1.01 -4.61 -10.17
C LEU A 68 -0.34 -5.19 -9.73
N PRO A 69 -0.46 -6.53 -9.63
CA PRO A 69 -1.55 -7.18 -8.93
C PRO A 69 -1.37 -7.04 -7.41
N ALA A 70 -1.23 -5.82 -6.92
CA ALA A 70 -1.02 -5.52 -5.51
C ALA A 70 -1.69 -4.19 -5.15
N THR A 71 -2.12 -4.08 -3.89
CA THR A 71 -2.57 -2.82 -3.28
C THR A 71 -1.95 -2.70 -1.89
N LEU A 72 -2.05 -1.52 -1.30
CA LEU A 72 -1.54 -1.23 0.04
C LEU A 72 -2.69 -0.83 0.95
N PHE A 73 -2.70 -1.38 2.14
CA PHE A 73 -3.50 -0.89 3.25
C PHE A 73 -2.56 -0.38 4.35
N ALA A 74 -2.92 0.68 5.05
CA ALA A 74 -2.22 1.10 6.25
C ALA A 74 -3.21 1.54 7.32
N HIS A 75 -2.98 1.09 8.55
CA HIS A 75 -3.80 1.51 9.70
C HIS A 75 -3.55 2.96 10.08
N GLU A 76 -2.38 3.51 9.76
CA GLU A 76 -1.98 4.84 10.18
C GLU A 76 -1.30 5.61 9.05
N VAL A 77 -1.87 6.77 8.71
CA VAL A 77 -1.19 7.85 7.99
C VAL A 77 -0.41 8.69 8.99
N VAL A 78 0.88 8.86 8.75
CA VAL A 78 1.75 9.75 9.53
C VAL A 78 1.75 11.15 8.92
N LEU A 79 1.90 11.23 7.59
CA LEU A 79 1.96 12.49 6.84
C LEU A 79 1.51 12.28 5.40
N ASP A 80 0.52 13.04 4.94
CA ASP A 80 0.18 13.15 3.51
C ASP A 80 0.63 14.50 2.94
N SER A 81 1.52 14.46 1.94
CA SER A 81 2.07 15.68 1.30
C SER A 81 1.02 16.60 0.67
N LYS A 82 -0.19 16.09 0.40
CA LYS A 82 -1.32 16.84 -0.17
C LYS A 82 -2.42 17.16 0.84
N GLY A 83 -2.24 16.79 2.12
CA GLY A 83 -3.25 17.03 3.16
C GLY A 83 -4.60 16.36 2.91
N ARG A 84 -4.64 15.29 2.10
CA ARG A 84 -5.87 14.54 1.80
C ARG A 84 -6.32 13.69 2.97
N PHE A 85 -5.35 13.25 3.78
CA PHE A 85 -5.56 12.43 4.96
C PHE A 85 -4.97 13.14 6.18
N GLN A 86 -5.74 13.19 7.27
CA GLN A 86 -5.22 13.63 8.57
C GLN A 86 -4.34 12.52 9.18
N PRO A 87 -3.37 12.89 10.04
CA PRO A 87 -2.62 11.90 10.81
C PRO A 87 -3.54 10.95 11.57
N GLN A 88 -3.10 9.70 11.76
CA GLN A 88 -3.83 8.60 12.44
C GLN A 88 -5.06 8.06 11.69
N MET A 89 -5.42 8.61 10.54
CA MET A 89 -6.42 7.97 9.69
C MET A 89 -5.82 6.76 8.97
N TRP A 90 -6.65 5.77 8.64
CA TRP A 90 -6.25 4.65 7.80
C TRP A 90 -6.32 5.05 6.32
N VAL A 91 -5.64 4.30 5.46
CA VAL A 91 -5.72 4.47 4.01
C VAL A 91 -5.63 3.13 3.30
N ARG A 92 -6.41 2.98 2.21
CA ARG A 92 -6.20 1.94 1.22
C ARG A 92 -5.90 2.57 -0.13
N SER A 93 -4.81 2.15 -0.74
CA SER A 93 -4.42 2.61 -2.05
C SER A 93 -5.26 1.96 -3.16
N ASN A 94 -5.00 2.37 -4.40
CA ASN A 94 -5.42 1.65 -5.59
C ASN A 94 -4.30 0.67 -6.01
N PHE A 95 -4.45 -0.01 -7.16
CA PHE A 95 -3.39 -0.83 -7.73
C PHE A 95 -2.04 -0.10 -7.76
N GLY A 96 -1.00 -0.83 -7.34
CA GLY A 96 0.38 -0.40 -7.44
C GLY A 96 0.84 -0.31 -8.90
N LYS A 97 1.83 0.52 -9.15
CA LYS A 97 2.62 0.58 -10.39
C LYS A 97 3.99 -0.05 -10.19
N SER A 98 4.59 0.19 -9.04
CA SER A 98 5.88 -0.36 -8.66
C SER A 98 5.98 -0.49 -7.14
N PHE A 99 6.85 -1.38 -6.68
CA PHE A 99 7.27 -1.49 -5.29
C PHE A 99 8.80 -1.52 -5.31
N THR A 100 9.43 -0.51 -4.70
CA THR A 100 10.86 -0.23 -4.85
C THR A 100 11.52 -0.06 -3.49
N GLU A 101 12.77 -0.53 -3.37
CA GLU A 101 13.61 -0.39 -2.16
C GLU A 101 12.94 -0.95 -0.88
N ASP A 102 12.00 -1.89 -1.05
CA ASP A 102 11.16 -2.48 0.00
C ASP A 102 10.40 -1.49 0.91
N CYS A 103 10.40 -0.19 0.57
CA CYS A 103 9.83 0.86 1.41
C CYS A 103 9.00 1.90 0.65
N MET A 104 8.87 1.77 -0.68
CA MET A 104 8.10 2.69 -1.51
C MET A 104 7.13 1.95 -2.40
N PHE A 105 5.83 2.13 -2.14
CA PHE A 105 4.76 1.58 -2.96
C PHE A 105 4.15 2.67 -3.84
N GLU A 106 4.46 2.64 -5.13
CA GLU A 106 4.03 3.64 -6.10
C GLU A 106 2.63 3.30 -6.63
N THR A 107 1.72 4.27 -6.65
CA THR A 107 0.46 4.21 -7.43
C THR A 107 0.51 5.24 -8.56
N LYS A 108 -0.57 5.40 -9.34
CA LYS A 108 -0.64 6.42 -10.39
C LYS A 108 -0.26 7.82 -9.90
N SER A 109 -0.80 8.27 -8.76
CA SER A 109 -0.69 9.66 -8.30
C SER A 109 0.11 9.85 -7.02
N THR A 110 0.34 8.78 -6.24
CA THR A 110 0.93 8.86 -4.90
C THR A 110 1.95 7.75 -4.69
N VAL A 111 3.04 8.04 -4.00
CA VAL A 111 3.96 7.02 -3.47
C VAL A 111 3.71 6.89 -1.98
N TYR A 112 3.41 5.69 -1.53
CA TYR A 112 3.27 5.39 -0.11
C TYR A 112 4.64 5.02 0.44
N LEU A 113 5.07 5.73 1.47
CA LEU A 113 6.36 5.57 2.11
C LEU A 113 6.15 4.75 3.39
N LEU A 114 6.73 3.56 3.40
CA LEU A 114 6.45 2.52 4.38
C LEU A 114 7.41 2.64 5.56
N LEU A 115 6.95 3.25 6.66
CA LEU A 115 7.75 3.49 7.85
C LEU A 115 7.61 2.34 8.86
N GLY A 116 8.73 1.75 9.24
CA GLY A 116 8.80 0.52 10.05
C GLY A 116 8.43 -0.73 9.25
N SER A 117 8.54 -1.90 9.89
CA SER A 117 8.09 -3.18 9.32
C SER A 117 6.58 -3.21 9.09
N GLY A 118 6.16 -4.02 8.14
CA GLY A 118 4.76 -4.27 7.83
C GLY A 118 4.50 -5.75 7.55
N LEU A 119 3.31 -6.02 7.01
CA LEU A 119 2.90 -7.38 6.67
C LEU A 119 2.71 -7.53 5.16
N ARG A 120 2.99 -8.72 4.64
CA ARG A 120 2.60 -9.15 3.30
C ARG A 120 1.53 -10.21 3.40
N LYS A 121 0.43 -10.02 2.67
CA LYS A 121 -0.74 -10.91 2.69
C LYS A 121 -1.30 -11.12 1.29
N ASN A 122 -2.03 -12.21 1.11
CA ASN A 122 -2.77 -12.49 -0.11
C ASN A 122 -4.26 -12.23 0.10
N ALA A 123 -4.94 -11.64 -0.88
CA ALA A 123 -6.38 -11.49 -0.87
C ALA A 123 -6.96 -11.47 -2.28
N SER A 124 -8.26 -11.78 -2.40
CA SER A 124 -8.98 -11.51 -3.65
C SER A 124 -9.11 -10.00 -3.89
N ILE A 125 -9.23 -9.58 -5.16
CA ILE A 125 -9.54 -8.18 -5.51
C ILE A 125 -10.78 -7.69 -4.74
N ARG A 126 -11.81 -8.53 -4.64
CA ARG A 126 -13.05 -8.17 -3.95
C ARG A 126 -12.81 -7.87 -2.47
N ALA A 127 -12.05 -8.72 -1.77
CA ALA A 127 -11.77 -8.52 -0.36
C ALA A 127 -10.92 -7.26 -0.13
N ALA A 128 -9.82 -7.13 -0.88
CA ALA A 128 -8.92 -5.97 -0.77
C ALA A 128 -9.63 -4.64 -1.07
N PHE A 129 -10.54 -4.63 -2.04
CA PHE A 129 -11.27 -3.43 -2.44
C PHE A 129 -12.65 -3.23 -1.78
N SER A 130 -13.05 -4.12 -0.86
CA SER A 130 -14.34 -4.03 -0.15
C SER A 130 -14.41 -2.86 0.83
N MET A 131 -13.26 -2.48 1.38
CA MET A 131 -13.12 -1.33 2.29
C MET A 131 -13.20 -0.03 1.49
N LYS A 132 -14.15 0.84 1.82
CA LYS A 132 -14.18 2.22 1.30
C LYS A 132 -13.82 3.15 2.43
N ALA A 133 -12.82 4.01 2.21
CA ALA A 133 -12.69 5.21 3.00
C ALA A 133 -13.70 6.19 2.40
N ASP A 134 -14.71 6.56 3.17
CA ASP A 134 -15.69 7.58 2.79
C ASP A 134 -15.03 8.97 2.68
#